data_AF-A0A534XUL0-F1
#
_entry.id   AF-A0A534XUL0-F1
#
_cell.length_a   1.000
_cell.length_b   1.000
_cell.length_c   1.000
_cell.angle_alpha   90.00
_cell.angle_beta   90.00
_cell.angle_gamma   90.00
#
_symmetry.space_group_name_H-M   'P 1'
#
loop_
_entity.id
_entity.type
_entity.pdbx_description
1 polymer ?
#
loop_
_entity_poly.entity_id
_entity_poly.type
_entity_poly.pdbx_seq_one_letter_code
_entity_poly.pdbx_strand_id
1 'polypeptide(L)'
;MKERFKLLPGGLLLFIPIAVGAQTPTFGQPTISGIQGVGFEQDIRLDPTNPSRVYTSVPGSLSSDTSWIWHSEDAGKTFKWVIAGAAKEGKPNVCSGGGDTELAVDTGGNLYFNDLTLANFSTARSEDHGASFLCSNSGVPDTLVDRQWYAVDGNPRTGNGLGTGAGHNIYLVNDEIGPGAVPCPVSGLVNNVLAMYRSPTLAGGATAGLNSGLLRRSPLRRAATRESWATMK
;
A
#
# COMPACT_ATOMS: atom_id res chain seq x y z
N MET A 1 -15.76 25.28 20.11
CA MET A 1 -16.30 24.56 21.28
C MET A 1 -16.59 25.61 22.36
N LYS A 2 -17.86 25.91 22.66
CA LYS A 2 -18.23 26.86 23.71
C LYS A 2 -19.17 26.13 24.67
N GLU A 3 -18.64 25.69 25.79
CA GLU A 3 -19.44 25.05 26.83
C GLU A 3 -20.11 26.14 27.69
N ARG A 4 -21.42 26.01 27.92
CA ARG A 4 -22.14 26.81 28.91
C ARG A 4 -22.39 25.92 30.14
N PHE A 5 -21.59 26.12 31.17
CA PHE A 5 -21.82 25.53 32.49
C PHE A 5 -22.91 26.30 33.24
N LYS A 6 -23.97 25.60 33.66
CA LYS A 6 -24.87 26.05 34.73
C LYS A 6 -24.67 25.10 35.91
N LEU A 7 -24.04 25.58 36.99
CA LEU A 7 -23.98 24.86 38.25
C LEU A 7 -25.35 24.93 38.95
N LEU A 8 -25.91 23.79 39.32
CA LEU A 8 -26.98 23.66 40.30
C LEU A 8 -26.37 23.22 41.65
N PRO A 9 -26.85 23.76 42.79
CA PRO A 9 -26.34 23.38 44.11
C PRO A 9 -26.94 22.04 44.53
N GLY A 10 -26.08 21.03 44.72
CA GLY A 10 -26.47 19.65 45.06
C GLY A 10 -25.95 18.67 44.01
N GLY A 11 -24.65 18.38 44.08
CA GLY A 11 -23.87 17.75 43.01
C GLY A 11 -24.20 16.28 42.74
N LEU A 12 -25.24 16.04 41.95
CA LEU A 12 -25.32 14.86 41.09
C LEU A 12 -25.11 15.31 39.64
N LEU A 13 -23.92 15.05 39.11
CA LEU A 13 -23.60 15.23 37.69
C LEU A 13 -24.40 14.20 36.87
N LEU A 14 -25.53 14.63 36.31
CA LEU A 14 -26.23 13.86 35.30
C LEU A 14 -25.45 13.96 33.98
N PHE A 15 -24.68 12.93 33.64
CA PHE A 15 -24.15 12.76 32.29
C PHE A 15 -25.31 12.26 31.41
N ILE A 16 -25.89 13.16 30.61
CA ILE A 16 -26.81 12.74 29.55
C ILE A 16 -25.94 12.47 28.32
N PRO A 17 -25.73 11.20 27.90
CA PRO A 17 -25.09 10.93 26.64
C PRO A 17 -26.00 11.46 25.52
N ILE A 18 -25.53 12.47 24.79
CA ILE A 18 -26.16 12.87 23.54
C ILE A 18 -25.84 11.76 22.55
N ALA A 19 -26.83 10.92 22.24
CA ALA A 19 -26.72 9.97 21.15
C ALA A 19 -26.62 10.76 19.84
N VAL A 20 -25.41 10.87 19.29
CA VAL A 20 -25.21 11.33 17.92
C VAL A 20 -25.70 10.19 17.03
N GLY A 21 -26.91 10.34 16.49
CA GLY A 21 -27.45 9.37 15.54
C GLY A 21 -26.49 9.22 14.36
N ALA A 22 -25.96 8.02 14.16
CA ALA A 22 -25.12 7.73 13.00
C ALA A 22 -25.95 8.01 11.74
N GLN A 23 -25.52 8.98 10.95
CA GLN A 23 -26.16 9.29 9.69
C GLN A 23 -25.95 8.09 8.75
N THR A 24 -27.03 7.57 8.15
CA THR A 24 -26.90 6.49 7.17
C THR A 24 -26.04 6.97 6.00
N PRO A 25 -25.02 6.20 5.57
CA PRO A 25 -24.22 6.58 4.41
C PRO A 25 -25.11 6.76 3.17
N THR A 26 -24.93 7.88 2.46
CA THR A 26 -25.59 8.16 1.18
C THR A 26 -24.55 8.52 0.14
N PHE A 27 -24.81 8.20 -1.13
CA PHE A 27 -23.98 8.70 -2.23
C PHE A 27 -24.21 10.20 -2.43
N GLY A 28 -23.10 10.96 -2.53
CA GLY A 28 -23.11 12.37 -2.90
C GLY A 28 -22.95 12.58 -4.41
N GLN A 29 -22.72 13.83 -4.81
CA GLN A 29 -22.30 14.15 -6.17
C GLN A 29 -20.92 13.54 -6.44
N PRO A 30 -20.69 12.90 -7.61
CA PRO A 30 -19.37 12.37 -7.94
C PRO A 30 -18.35 13.51 -8.11
N THR A 31 -17.17 13.32 -7.55
CA THR A 31 -15.98 14.14 -7.83
C THR A 31 -15.13 13.44 -8.88
N ILE A 32 -14.66 14.17 -9.89
CA ILE A 32 -13.74 13.64 -10.88
C ILE A 32 -12.33 13.57 -10.27
N SER A 33 -11.82 12.35 -10.07
CA SER A 33 -10.39 12.05 -9.88
C SER A 33 -9.78 11.73 -11.24
N GLY A 34 -8.61 12.28 -11.57
CA GLY A 34 -7.97 12.06 -12.88
C GLY A 34 -7.95 13.25 -13.83
N ILE A 35 -8.18 14.47 -13.31
CA ILE A 35 -8.14 15.70 -14.10
C ILE A 35 -6.78 15.82 -14.81
N GLN A 36 -6.80 15.91 -16.15
CA GLN A 36 -5.64 16.04 -17.06
C GLN A 36 -4.78 14.78 -17.27
N GLY A 37 -5.18 13.62 -16.74
CA GLY A 37 -4.60 12.33 -17.13
C GLY A 37 -5.38 11.68 -18.28
N VAL A 38 -4.80 10.66 -18.91
CA VAL A 38 -5.48 9.85 -19.96
C VAL A 38 -5.60 8.37 -19.58
N GLY A 39 -5.40 8.05 -18.31
CA GLY A 39 -5.35 6.67 -17.86
C GLY A 39 -6.70 5.99 -17.66
N PHE A 40 -6.61 4.68 -17.44
CA PHE A 40 -7.71 3.76 -17.18
C PHE A 40 -7.48 3.06 -15.83
N GLU A 41 -8.50 2.47 -15.20
CA GLU A 41 -8.37 1.67 -13.95
C GLU A 41 -7.90 2.43 -12.70
N GLN A 42 -8.78 3.30 -12.19
CA GLN A 42 -8.54 4.09 -10.98
C GLN A 42 -8.35 3.25 -9.71
N ASP A 43 -7.21 3.45 -9.05
CA ASP A 43 -7.00 3.10 -7.64
C ASP A 43 -7.33 4.29 -6.73
N ILE A 44 -7.71 4.01 -5.48
CA ILE A 44 -8.02 5.00 -4.44
C ILE A 44 -7.52 4.55 -3.07
N ARG A 45 -6.84 5.45 -2.36
CA ARG A 45 -6.38 5.23 -0.98
C ARG A 45 -6.63 6.44 -0.10
N LEU A 46 -7.01 6.17 1.15
CA LEU A 46 -7.17 7.20 2.19
C LEU A 46 -5.89 7.30 3.00
N ASP A 47 -5.51 8.51 3.40
CA ASP A 47 -4.42 8.72 4.35
C ASP A 47 -4.94 8.53 5.79
N PRO A 48 -4.47 7.52 6.53
CA PRO A 48 -4.92 7.28 7.90
C PRO A 48 -4.49 8.38 8.88
N THR A 49 -3.53 9.24 8.52
CA THR A 49 -3.05 10.35 9.35
C THR A 49 -3.80 11.65 9.10
N ASN A 50 -4.51 11.77 7.96
CA ASN A 50 -5.27 12.95 7.59
C ASN A 50 -6.54 12.55 6.83
N PRO A 51 -7.75 12.63 7.45
CA PRO A 51 -9.00 12.23 6.80
C PRO A 51 -9.40 13.13 5.63
N SER A 52 -8.77 14.30 5.48
CA SER A 52 -8.97 15.17 4.31
C SER A 52 -8.12 14.75 3.11
N ARG A 53 -7.17 13.83 3.30
CA ARG A 53 -6.24 13.43 2.25
C ARG A 53 -6.64 12.10 1.63
N VAL A 54 -6.83 12.15 0.31
CA VAL A 54 -7.21 11.00 -0.52
C VAL A 54 -6.28 10.97 -1.72
N TYR A 55 -5.74 9.81 -2.03
CA TYR A 55 -4.91 9.57 -3.20
C TYR A 55 -5.65 8.74 -4.23
N THR A 56 -5.39 9.01 -5.49
CA THR A 56 -5.84 8.17 -6.61
C THR A 56 -4.74 8.03 -7.62
N SER A 57 -4.67 6.89 -8.31
CA SER A 57 -3.74 6.71 -9.43
C SER A 57 -4.37 6.00 -10.60
N VAL A 58 -3.72 6.10 -11.76
CA VAL A 58 -4.00 5.29 -12.94
C VAL A 58 -2.77 5.00 -13.77
N PRO A 59 -2.72 3.83 -14.45
CA PRO A 59 -1.82 3.60 -15.57
C PRO A 59 -2.17 4.47 -16.77
N GLY A 60 -1.17 4.86 -17.54
CA GLY A 60 -1.35 5.52 -18.84
C GLY A 60 -1.57 4.57 -19.98
N SER A 61 -0.62 3.68 -20.15
CA SER A 61 -0.71 2.50 -20.99
C SER A 61 0.60 1.75 -20.81
N LEU A 62 0.59 0.47 -21.16
CA LEU A 62 1.78 -0.38 -21.12
C LEU A 62 2.98 0.19 -21.91
N SER A 63 2.75 1.15 -22.82
CA SER A 63 3.78 1.81 -23.64
C SER A 63 3.94 3.30 -23.38
N SER A 64 3.28 3.88 -22.37
CA SER A 64 3.31 5.33 -22.14
C SER A 64 4.54 5.81 -21.36
N ASP A 65 5.28 4.90 -20.72
CA ASP A 65 6.26 5.22 -19.69
C ASP A 65 5.69 6.14 -18.57
N THR A 66 4.37 6.24 -18.46
CA THR A 66 3.68 7.27 -17.68
C THR A 66 2.46 6.69 -16.97
N SER A 67 2.41 6.91 -15.67
CA SER A 67 1.25 6.74 -14.79
C SER A 67 0.99 8.07 -14.08
N TRP A 68 -0.16 8.24 -13.45
CA TRP A 68 -0.47 9.49 -12.74
C TRP A 68 -0.96 9.23 -11.33
N ILE A 69 -0.60 10.15 -10.43
CA ILE A 69 -1.08 10.21 -9.06
C ILE A 69 -1.70 11.58 -8.84
N TRP A 70 -2.90 11.59 -8.26
CA TRP A 70 -3.55 12.79 -7.75
C TRP A 70 -3.79 12.64 -6.26
N HIS A 71 -3.89 13.79 -5.58
CA HIS A 71 -4.39 13.83 -4.23
C HIS A 71 -5.42 14.93 -4.01
N SER A 72 -6.31 14.68 -3.07
CA SER A 72 -7.21 15.66 -2.48
C SER A 72 -6.67 16.05 -1.10
N GLU A 73 -6.92 17.30 -0.68
CA GLU A 73 -6.66 17.79 0.68
C GLU A 73 -7.97 18.31 1.33
N ASP A 74 -9.11 18.00 0.72
CA ASP A 74 -10.44 18.49 1.11
C ASP A 74 -11.48 17.36 1.20
N ALA A 75 -11.03 16.16 1.59
CA ALA A 75 -11.81 14.94 1.78
C ALA A 75 -12.47 14.42 0.49
N GLY A 76 -11.73 14.48 -0.63
CA GLY A 76 -12.16 13.98 -1.93
C GLY A 76 -13.11 14.91 -2.69
N LYS A 77 -13.20 16.20 -2.31
CA LYS A 77 -14.06 17.18 -3.00
C LYS A 77 -13.38 17.79 -4.22
N THR A 78 -12.07 17.93 -4.19
CA THR A 78 -11.24 18.32 -5.33
C THR A 78 -9.99 17.47 -5.38
N PHE A 79 -9.59 17.05 -6.58
CA PHE A 79 -8.34 16.35 -6.82
C PHE A 79 -7.39 17.25 -7.59
N LYS A 80 -6.15 17.32 -7.11
CA LYS A 80 -5.05 18.07 -7.69
C LYS A 80 -3.86 17.14 -7.89
N TRP A 81 -2.93 17.59 -8.72
CA TRP A 81 -1.61 16.97 -8.84
C TRP A 81 -0.89 17.00 -7.51
N VAL A 82 -0.08 15.98 -7.23
CA VAL A 82 0.78 16.02 -6.05
C VAL A 82 1.94 16.98 -6.28
N ILE A 83 2.27 17.75 -5.25
CA ILE A 83 3.16 18.93 -5.34
C ILE A 83 4.64 18.51 -5.42
N ALA A 84 5.13 18.12 -6.60
CA ALA A 84 6.48 18.44 -7.14
C ALA A 84 6.73 17.89 -8.57
N GLY A 85 5.70 17.42 -9.29
CA GLY A 85 5.84 17.09 -10.71
C GLY A 85 5.87 18.36 -11.57
N ALA A 86 6.81 18.48 -12.51
CA ALA A 86 6.61 19.39 -13.63
C ALA A 86 5.22 19.12 -14.23
N ALA A 87 4.45 20.16 -14.52
CA ALA A 87 3.09 19.98 -15.03
C ALA A 87 3.15 19.21 -16.37
N LYS A 88 2.90 17.90 -16.32
CA LYS A 88 2.41 17.02 -17.40
C LYS A 88 2.36 15.52 -17.03
N GLU A 89 3.09 15.02 -16.03
CA GLU A 89 3.14 13.58 -15.71
C GLU A 89 3.19 13.36 -14.19
N GLY A 90 2.16 12.72 -13.61
CA GLY A 90 1.90 12.73 -12.16
C GLY A 90 2.76 11.71 -11.42
N LYS A 91 3.92 11.42 -12.00
CA LYS A 91 4.75 10.25 -11.79
C LYS A 91 6.03 10.63 -11.06
N PRO A 92 6.61 9.72 -10.26
CA PRO A 92 8.03 9.76 -9.93
C PRO A 92 8.87 9.66 -11.23
N ASN A 93 9.31 10.78 -11.80
CA ASN A 93 10.10 10.84 -13.05
C ASN A 93 11.40 10.00 -13.06
N VAL A 94 11.76 9.39 -11.93
CA VAL A 94 12.98 8.59 -11.73
C VAL A 94 12.82 7.10 -12.06
N CYS A 95 11.59 6.55 -12.13
CA CYS A 95 11.36 5.13 -12.42
C CYS A 95 10.51 4.92 -13.68
N SER A 96 10.65 3.77 -14.35
CA SER A 96 9.86 3.38 -15.52
C SER A 96 8.46 2.92 -15.11
N GLY A 97 7.48 2.84 -16.03
CA GLY A 97 6.13 2.42 -15.65
C GLY A 97 5.06 2.64 -16.72
N GLY A 98 3.79 2.67 -16.34
CA GLY A 98 2.67 2.99 -17.23
C GLY A 98 1.67 1.85 -17.42
N GLY A 99 2.07 0.60 -17.13
CA GLY A 99 1.27 -0.59 -17.43
C GLY A 99 0.06 -0.78 -16.52
N ASP A 100 0.26 -0.63 -15.22
CA ASP A 100 -0.71 -0.77 -14.13
C ASP A 100 -0.24 0.10 -12.96
N THR A 101 -1.16 0.48 -12.05
CA THR A 101 -0.80 1.20 -10.83
C THR A 101 -1.45 0.65 -9.57
N GLU A 102 -0.76 0.81 -8.45
CA GLU A 102 -1.29 0.53 -7.11
C GLU A 102 -0.69 1.51 -6.09
N LEU A 103 -1.49 1.91 -5.12
CA LEU A 103 -1.13 2.81 -4.02
C LEU A 103 -1.31 2.13 -2.67
N ALA A 104 -0.54 2.57 -1.68
CA ALA A 104 -0.88 2.35 -0.27
C ALA A 104 -0.40 3.50 0.61
N VAL A 105 -1.05 3.69 1.76
CA VAL A 105 -0.59 4.65 2.77
C VAL A 105 -0.44 3.92 4.10
N ASP A 106 0.71 4.12 4.75
CA ASP A 106 0.98 3.50 6.05
C ASP A 106 0.47 4.36 7.23
N THR A 107 0.50 3.81 8.44
CA THR A 107 0.04 4.53 9.63
C THR A 107 0.92 5.72 10.03
N GLY A 108 2.07 5.90 9.37
CA GLY A 108 2.94 7.06 9.50
C GLY A 108 2.68 8.13 8.42
N GLY A 109 1.76 7.90 7.48
CA GLY A 109 1.45 8.82 6.39
C GLY A 109 2.41 8.71 5.19
N ASN A 110 3.25 7.68 5.13
CA ASN A 110 4.10 7.46 3.95
C ASN A 110 3.24 6.89 2.82
N LEU A 111 3.40 7.46 1.63
CA LEU A 111 2.73 7.02 0.42
C LEU A 111 3.61 6.05 -0.35
N TYR A 112 3.07 4.91 -0.71
CA TYR A 112 3.71 3.88 -1.53
C TYR A 112 3.01 3.80 -2.88
N PHE A 113 3.79 3.65 -3.93
CA PHE A 113 3.31 3.53 -5.30
C PHE A 113 3.99 2.34 -5.96
N ASN A 114 3.25 1.58 -6.76
CA ASN A 114 3.76 0.53 -7.61
C ASN A 114 3.26 0.75 -9.03
N ASP A 115 4.19 0.76 -9.97
CA ASP A 115 3.97 0.97 -11.39
C ASP A 115 4.51 -0.22 -12.17
N LEU A 116 3.73 -0.73 -13.12
CA LEU A 116 4.12 -1.91 -13.90
C LEU A 116 4.93 -1.52 -15.14
N THR A 117 6.01 -2.27 -15.36
CA THR A 117 6.70 -2.36 -16.66
C THR A 117 6.66 -3.80 -17.15
N LEU A 118 6.96 -4.03 -18.43
CA LEU A 118 7.07 -5.39 -18.98
C LEU A 118 8.14 -6.27 -18.29
N ALA A 119 9.11 -5.67 -17.60
CA ALA A 119 10.22 -6.39 -16.98
C ALA A 119 9.97 -6.71 -15.50
N ASN A 120 9.55 -5.71 -14.72
CA ASN A 120 9.38 -5.77 -13.27
C ASN A 120 8.46 -4.63 -12.80
N PHE A 121 8.17 -4.58 -11.50
CA PHE A 121 7.58 -3.44 -10.84
C PHE A 121 8.58 -2.34 -10.52
N SER A 122 8.18 -1.13 -10.85
CA SER A 122 8.75 0.08 -10.29
C SER A 122 8.01 0.44 -9.02
N THR A 123 8.69 0.32 -7.88
CA THR A 123 8.10 0.68 -6.58
C THR A 123 8.69 1.99 -6.09
N ALA A 124 7.87 2.81 -5.46
CA ALA A 124 8.26 4.13 -4.97
C ALA A 124 7.64 4.41 -3.60
N ARG A 125 8.34 5.21 -2.81
CA ARG A 125 7.88 5.71 -1.51
C ARG A 125 8.08 7.21 -1.43
N SER A 126 7.07 7.90 -0.92
CA SER A 126 7.13 9.30 -0.51
C SER A 126 6.89 9.42 0.99
N GLU A 127 7.68 10.29 1.62
CA GLU A 127 7.58 10.65 3.04
C GLU A 127 7.03 12.09 3.22
N ASP A 128 6.63 12.72 2.11
CA ASP A 128 6.16 14.11 2.02
C ASP A 128 4.86 14.19 1.20
N HIS A 129 4.02 13.16 1.37
CA HIS A 129 2.66 13.09 0.83
C HIS A 129 2.57 13.08 -0.69
N GLY A 130 3.61 12.57 -1.34
CA GLY A 130 3.81 12.42 -2.79
C GLY A 130 4.46 13.63 -3.46
N ALA A 131 5.01 14.57 -2.69
CA ALA A 131 5.78 15.67 -3.26
C ALA A 131 7.08 15.14 -3.89
N SER A 132 7.84 14.32 -3.17
CA SER A 132 9.03 13.64 -3.69
C SER A 132 8.95 12.14 -3.47
N PHE A 133 9.62 11.39 -4.34
CA PHE A 133 9.62 9.93 -4.30
C PHE A 133 11.05 9.39 -4.41
N LEU A 134 11.37 8.46 -3.53
CA LEU A 134 12.43 7.48 -3.72
C LEU A 134 11.84 6.32 -4.51
N CYS A 135 12.58 5.73 -5.45
CA CYS A 135 12.04 4.65 -6.29
C CYS A 135 13.09 3.58 -6.65
N SER A 136 12.60 2.41 -7.04
CA SER A 136 13.38 1.28 -7.55
C SER A 136 12.63 0.59 -8.71
N ASN A 137 13.31 0.35 -9.84
CA ASN A 137 12.78 -0.42 -10.99
C ASN A 137 12.88 -1.96 -10.77
N SER A 138 13.14 -2.40 -9.54
CA SER A 138 13.28 -3.81 -9.17
C SER A 138 12.60 -4.04 -7.82
N GLY A 139 11.30 -3.73 -7.77
CA GLY A 139 10.50 -3.81 -6.56
C GLY A 139 10.37 -5.23 -6.01
N VAL A 140 10.45 -6.23 -6.88
CA VAL A 140 10.42 -7.66 -6.53
C VAL A 140 11.58 -8.41 -7.20
N PRO A 141 12.03 -9.55 -6.66
CA PRO A 141 13.12 -10.34 -7.24
C PRO A 141 12.76 -11.00 -8.58
N ASP A 142 11.48 -11.22 -8.85
CA ASP A 142 11.00 -11.97 -10.01
C ASP A 142 10.65 -11.04 -11.19
N THR A 143 10.50 -11.60 -12.39
CA THR A 143 10.16 -10.86 -13.62
C THR A 143 8.88 -11.40 -14.24
N LEU A 144 8.39 -10.75 -15.29
CA LEU A 144 7.11 -11.09 -15.94
C LEU A 144 5.95 -11.03 -14.95
N VAL A 145 5.90 -9.96 -14.17
CA VAL A 145 4.89 -9.72 -13.14
C VAL A 145 3.72 -8.94 -13.70
N ASP A 146 2.54 -9.09 -13.11
CA ASP A 146 1.30 -8.43 -13.54
C ASP A 146 0.32 -8.27 -12.37
N ARG A 147 -0.60 -7.30 -12.44
CA ARG A 147 -1.63 -7.03 -11.43
C ARG A 147 -1.11 -6.94 -10.00
N GLN A 148 -0.48 -5.83 -9.66
CA GLN A 148 -0.02 -5.57 -8.30
C GLN A 148 -1.15 -5.19 -7.33
N TRP A 149 -1.03 -5.62 -6.08
CA TRP A 149 -1.86 -5.18 -4.96
C TRP A 149 -1.03 -4.99 -3.69
N TYR A 150 -1.26 -3.88 -2.98
CA TYR A 150 -0.64 -3.62 -1.70
C TYR A 150 -1.57 -3.87 -0.52
N ALA A 151 -0.96 -4.37 0.55
CA ALA A 151 -1.53 -4.33 1.90
C ALA A 151 -0.47 -3.81 2.87
N VAL A 152 -0.85 -2.84 3.70
CA VAL A 152 0.05 -2.26 4.71
C VAL A 152 -0.42 -2.64 6.11
N ASP A 153 0.55 -2.99 6.94
CA ASP A 153 0.44 -3.32 8.35
C ASP A 153 1.31 -2.35 9.14
N GLY A 154 0.67 -1.34 9.75
CA GLY A 154 1.30 -0.28 10.53
C GLY A 154 2.24 0.62 9.73
N ASN A 155 3.48 0.83 10.19
CA ASN A 155 4.49 1.67 9.55
C ASN A 155 5.74 0.85 9.18
N PRO A 156 5.87 0.44 7.90
CA PRO A 156 7.01 -0.33 7.39
C PRO A 156 8.39 0.31 7.57
N ARG A 157 8.49 1.65 7.70
CA ARG A 157 9.75 2.36 7.95
C ARG A 157 10.37 2.02 9.31
N THR A 158 9.57 1.53 10.23
CA THR A 158 10.01 1.13 11.58
C THR A 158 10.39 -0.35 11.65
N GLY A 159 10.24 -1.10 10.55
CA GLY A 159 10.59 -2.51 10.46
C GLY A 159 12.08 -2.78 10.27
N ASN A 160 12.53 -3.94 10.75
CA ASN A 160 13.90 -4.43 10.60
C ASN A 160 14.06 -5.50 9.50
N GLY A 161 13.00 -5.79 8.76
CA GLY A 161 13.01 -6.77 7.67
C GLY A 161 12.98 -8.24 8.08
N LEU A 162 12.98 -8.53 9.38
CA LEU A 162 12.89 -9.91 9.88
C LEU A 162 11.46 -10.45 9.87
N GLY A 163 10.47 -9.58 9.66
CA GLY A 163 9.09 -9.98 9.44
C GLY A 163 8.40 -10.59 10.67
N THR A 164 8.88 -10.33 11.87
CA THR A 164 8.36 -10.91 13.11
C THR A 164 7.49 -9.96 13.94
N GLY A 165 7.35 -8.69 13.55
CA GLY A 165 6.49 -7.72 14.25
C GLY A 165 5.27 -7.32 13.41
N ALA A 166 4.07 -7.43 13.98
CA ALA A 166 2.89 -6.75 13.47
C ALA A 166 3.11 -5.22 13.51
N GLY A 167 2.50 -4.49 12.59
CA GLY A 167 2.58 -3.04 12.50
C GLY A 167 3.83 -2.49 11.81
N HIS A 168 4.60 -3.31 11.09
CA HIS A 168 5.88 -2.91 10.52
C HIS A 168 6.11 -3.38 9.07
N ASN A 169 5.05 -3.64 8.29
CA ASN A 169 5.18 -4.37 7.02
C ASN A 169 4.29 -3.80 5.92
N ILE A 170 4.79 -3.82 4.70
CA ILE A 170 3.97 -3.73 3.50
C ILE A 170 4.15 -5.02 2.71
N TYR A 171 3.04 -5.52 2.20
CA TYR A 171 2.99 -6.73 1.39
C TYR A 171 2.60 -6.35 -0.02
N LEU A 172 3.31 -6.93 -0.98
CA LEU A 172 3.05 -6.81 -2.40
C LEU A 172 2.61 -8.16 -2.92
N VAL A 173 1.40 -8.23 -3.45
CA VAL A 173 0.87 -9.42 -4.10
C VAL A 173 0.75 -9.13 -5.59
N ASN A 174 1.06 -10.11 -6.44
CA ASN A 174 0.90 -9.99 -7.88
C ASN A 174 0.78 -11.35 -8.56
N ASP A 175 0.37 -11.34 -9.81
CA ASP A 175 0.50 -12.48 -10.71
C ASP A 175 1.93 -12.53 -11.28
N GLU A 176 2.48 -13.73 -11.43
CA GLU A 176 3.67 -14.01 -12.25
C GLU A 176 3.25 -14.78 -13.52
N ILE A 177 3.67 -14.30 -14.69
CA ILE A 177 3.30 -14.81 -16.02
C ILE A 177 4.53 -15.48 -16.70
N GLY A 178 4.78 -16.78 -16.48
CA GLY A 178 5.80 -17.54 -17.25
C GLY A 178 6.54 -18.68 -16.52
N PRO A 179 7.37 -19.49 -17.23
CA PRO A 179 7.73 -20.86 -16.84
C PRO A 179 8.85 -20.93 -15.79
N GLY A 180 8.48 -20.89 -14.52
CA GLY A 180 9.39 -21.21 -13.43
C GLY A 180 8.61 -21.45 -12.15
N ALA A 181 8.50 -22.71 -11.73
CA ALA A 181 7.77 -23.05 -10.52
C ALA A 181 8.43 -22.46 -9.25
N VAL A 182 7.65 -22.18 -8.21
CA VAL A 182 7.96 -22.81 -6.92
C VAL A 182 7.22 -24.15 -6.89
N PRO A 183 7.93 -25.29 -6.91
CA PRO A 183 7.32 -26.61 -7.04
C PRO A 183 6.47 -26.95 -5.83
N CYS A 184 5.15 -27.01 -6.02
CA CYS A 184 4.18 -27.96 -5.45
C CYS A 184 3.03 -28.09 -6.47
N PRO A 185 2.60 -29.30 -6.82
CA PRO A 185 2.47 -29.75 -8.20
C PRO A 185 1.29 -29.13 -8.95
N VAL A 186 1.54 -28.48 -10.08
CA VAL A 186 0.79 -28.65 -11.36
C VAL A 186 1.56 -28.03 -12.52
N SER A 187 1.45 -28.69 -13.68
CA SER A 187 2.21 -28.53 -14.92
C SER A 187 1.84 -27.31 -15.79
N GLY A 188 2.83 -26.73 -16.47
CA GLY A 188 2.65 -26.03 -17.76
C GLY A 188 3.29 -24.64 -17.84
N LEU A 189 3.81 -24.29 -19.03
CA LEU A 189 4.25 -22.95 -19.49
C LEU A 189 3.10 -21.90 -19.54
N VAL A 190 2.07 -22.04 -18.70
CA VAL A 190 0.73 -21.46 -18.84
C VAL A 190 0.04 -21.14 -17.50
N ASN A 191 0.77 -21.12 -16.38
CA ASN A 191 0.18 -20.88 -15.07
C ASN A 191 0.52 -19.47 -14.57
N ASN A 192 -0.52 -18.65 -14.38
CA ASN A 192 -0.42 -17.45 -13.54
C ASN A 192 -0.34 -17.90 -12.09
N VAL A 193 0.70 -17.49 -11.38
CA VAL A 193 0.86 -17.78 -9.95
C VAL A 193 0.74 -16.48 -9.17
N LEU A 194 -0.12 -16.50 -8.15
CA LEU A 194 -0.19 -15.40 -7.20
C LEU A 194 1.01 -15.48 -6.25
N ALA A 195 1.94 -14.54 -6.39
CA ALA A 195 3.09 -14.38 -5.51
C ALA A 195 2.80 -13.34 -4.42
N MET A 196 3.43 -13.50 -3.26
CA MET A 196 3.35 -12.53 -2.17
C MET A 196 4.75 -12.24 -1.62
N TYR A 197 5.11 -10.97 -1.64
CA TYR A 197 6.36 -10.43 -1.14
C TYR A 197 6.10 -9.56 0.07
N ARG A 198 7.17 -9.28 0.82
CA ARG A 198 7.14 -8.42 1.99
C ARG A 198 8.28 -7.43 1.97
N SER A 199 7.98 -6.23 2.44
CA SER A 199 8.94 -5.16 2.69
C SER A 199 8.72 -4.57 4.10
N PRO A 200 9.75 -4.04 4.77
CA PRO A 200 11.16 -3.96 4.33
C PRO A 200 11.83 -5.32 4.16
N THR A 201 12.89 -5.35 3.34
CA THR A 201 13.84 -6.47 3.31
C THR A 201 14.76 -6.42 4.54
N LEU A 202 15.71 -7.35 4.68
CA LEU A 202 16.71 -7.36 5.77
C LEU A 202 17.55 -6.08 5.89
N ALA A 203 17.53 -5.20 4.87
CA ALA A 203 18.09 -3.85 4.95
C ALA A 203 17.26 -2.88 5.81
N GLY A 204 16.13 -3.34 6.36
CA GLY A 204 15.28 -2.59 7.26
C GLY A 204 14.47 -1.49 6.58
N GLY A 205 13.84 -0.65 7.40
CA GLY A 205 12.87 0.35 6.99
C GLY A 205 13.36 1.39 5.98
N ALA A 206 14.67 1.52 5.74
CA ALA A 206 15.19 2.31 4.62
C ALA A 206 14.64 1.81 3.27
N THR A 207 14.50 0.50 3.10
CA THR A 207 14.02 -0.19 1.88
C THR A 207 12.53 -0.46 1.86
N ALA A 208 11.80 -0.04 2.90
CA ALA A 208 10.37 -0.24 3.02
C ALA A 208 9.62 0.27 1.78
N GLY A 209 8.89 -0.63 1.12
CA GLY A 209 8.12 -0.40 -0.10
C GLY A 209 8.94 0.00 -1.34
N LEU A 210 10.27 -0.06 -1.27
CA LEU A 210 11.18 0.12 -2.42
C LEU A 210 11.69 -1.22 -2.95
N ASN A 211 11.86 -2.19 -2.06
CA ASN A 211 12.20 -3.56 -2.43
C ASN A 211 11.45 -4.51 -1.52
N SER A 212 10.89 -5.56 -2.11
CA SER A 212 10.14 -6.59 -1.42
C SER A 212 10.83 -7.93 -1.64
N GLY A 213 11.00 -8.70 -0.56
CA GLY A 213 11.57 -10.04 -0.62
C GLY A 213 10.48 -11.11 -0.48
N LEU A 214 10.79 -12.32 -0.93
CA LEU A 214 9.94 -13.49 -0.66
C LEU A 214 9.71 -13.65 0.84
N LEU A 215 8.46 -13.96 1.20
CA LEU A 215 8.11 -14.41 2.55
C LEU A 215 8.85 -15.72 2.84
N ARG A 216 10.01 -15.65 3.49
CA ARG A 216 10.68 -16.85 4.00
C ARG A 216 9.72 -17.55 4.97
N ARG A 217 9.42 -18.83 4.70
CA ARG A 217 8.78 -19.71 5.69
C ARG A 217 9.58 -19.59 6.99
N SER A 218 8.93 -19.19 8.08
CA SER A 218 9.56 -19.10 9.40
C SER A 218 10.30 -20.42 9.72
N PRO A 219 11.48 -20.39 10.38
CA PRO A 219 12.22 -21.60 10.74
C PRO A 219 11.50 -22.55 11.72
N LEU A 220 10.27 -22.22 12.15
CA LEU A 220 9.53 -22.96 13.18
C LEU A 220 9.11 -24.38 12.77
N ARG A 221 9.34 -24.81 11.52
CA ARG A 221 9.20 -26.22 11.09
C ARG A 221 10.47 -27.08 11.27
N ARG A 222 11.37 -26.72 12.19
CA ARG A 222 12.51 -27.57 12.55
C ARG A 222 12.67 -27.89 14.05
N ALA A 223 11.69 -27.50 14.88
CA ALA A 223 11.69 -27.79 16.32
C ALA A 223 10.62 -28.80 16.78
N ALA A 224 9.73 -29.27 15.89
CA ALA A 224 8.67 -30.22 16.21
C ALA A 224 8.85 -31.55 15.47
N THR A 225 9.98 -32.23 15.66
CA THR A 225 10.15 -33.68 15.41
C THR A 225 11.32 -34.19 16.24
N ARG A 226 11.10 -34.33 17.55
CA ARG A 226 11.84 -35.25 18.44
C ARG A 226 11.03 -35.41 19.73
N GLU A 227 9.83 -35.97 19.61
CA GLU A 227 9.28 -36.73 20.73
C GLU A 227 10.10 -38.03 20.82
N SER A 228 10.90 -38.13 21.87
CA SER A 228 11.60 -39.35 22.25
C SER A 228 10.60 -40.37 22.78
N TRP A 229 10.03 -41.17 21.90
CA TRP A 229 9.43 -42.46 22.25
C TRP A 229 10.52 -43.53 22.24
N ALA A 230 11.28 -43.62 23.34
CA ALA A 230 12.16 -44.71 23.78
C ALA A 230 12.76 -44.22 25.11
N THR A 231 12.54 -44.77 26.30
CA THR A 231 12.32 -46.15 26.74
C THR A 231 11.76 -46.05 28.17
N MET A 232 10.59 -46.64 28.44
CA MET A 232 10.25 -47.15 29.76
C MET A 232 9.96 -48.64 29.60
N LYS A 233 10.98 -49.44 29.90
CA LYS A 233 10.84 -50.77 30.48
C LYS A 233 11.35 -50.67 31.92
#